data_AF-A0A368L677-F1
#
_entry.id   AF-A0A368L677-F1
#
_cell.length_a   1.000
_cell.length_b   1.000
_cell.length_c   1.000
_cell.angle_alpha   90.00
_cell.angle_beta   90.00
_cell.angle_gamma   90.00
#
_symmetry.space_group_name_H-M   'P 1'
#
loop_
_entity.id
_entity.type
_entity.pdbx_description
1 polymer ?
#
loop_
_entity_poly.entity_id
_entity_poly.type
_entity_poly.pdbx_seq_one_letter_code
_entity_poly.pdbx_strand_id
1 'polypeptide(L)'
;MMGAGGGIAALIVYVIVAIGLWKTFAKADIPGILGIIPIINVIFLLKVARMSMWFALLYLIPIVNIVLAIIVAVKVGRNFGHGGAFSFFLLWLLAPIGYLILGFGSDRYQPEIR
;
A
#
# COMPACT_ATOMS: atom_id res chain seq x y z
N MET A 1 -5.82 2.17 -28.24
CA MET A 1 -6.94 3.11 -27.99
C MET A 1 -7.59 2.74 -26.66
N MET A 2 -7.17 3.34 -25.54
CA MET A 2 -7.95 3.24 -24.29
C MET A 2 -9.14 4.20 -24.45
N GLY A 3 -10.31 3.67 -24.84
CA GLY A 3 -11.54 4.46 -24.92
C GLY A 3 -11.90 5.05 -23.56
N ALA A 4 -12.67 6.14 -23.54
CA ALA A 4 -13.03 6.90 -22.34
C ALA A 4 -13.50 6.04 -21.13
N GLY A 5 -14.10 4.87 -21.37
CA GLY A 5 -14.47 3.92 -20.32
C GLY A 5 -13.30 3.35 -19.50
N GLY A 6 -12.12 3.17 -20.11
CA GLY A 6 -10.92 2.69 -19.40
C GLY A 6 -10.36 3.73 -18.42
N GLY A 7 -10.42 5.02 -18.78
CA GLY A 7 -10.00 6.11 -17.89
C GLY A 7 -10.89 6.27 -16.66
N ILE A 8 -12.21 6.15 -16.83
CA ILE A 8 -13.17 6.21 -15.73
C ILE A 8 -12.98 5.04 -14.77
N ALA A 9 -12.84 3.82 -15.29
CA ALA A 9 -12.60 2.63 -14.46
C ALA A 9 -11.29 2.75 -13.65
N ALA A 10 -10.20 3.21 -14.29
CA ALA A 10 -8.93 3.44 -13.61
C ALA A 10 -9.04 4.49 -12.50
N LEU A 11 -9.79 5.57 -12.73
CA LEU A 11 -10.04 6.60 -11.73
C LEU A 11 -10.84 6.06 -10.54
N ILE A 12 -11.86 5.24 -10.78
CA ILE A 12 -12.65 4.60 -9.70
C ILE A 12 -11.75 3.70 -8.84
N VAL A 13 -10.96 2.83 -9.48
CA VAL A 13 -10.03 1.94 -8.78
C VAL A 13 -9.01 2.77 -7.97
N TYR A 14 -8.50 3.85 -8.56
CA TYR A 14 -7.57 4.75 -7.88
C TYR A 14 -8.20 5.35 -6.62
N VAL A 15 -9.43 5.89 -6.71
CA VAL A 15 -10.12 6.49 -5.56
C VAL A 15 -10.33 5.45 -4.45
N ILE A 16 -10.72 4.22 -4.80
CA ILE A 16 -10.90 3.13 -3.84
C ILE A 16 -9.59 2.84 -3.09
N VAL A 17 -8.49 2.67 -3.83
CA VAL A 17 -7.15 2.44 -3.25
C VAL A 17 -6.75 3.62 -2.37
N ALA A 18 -6.94 4.84 -2.84
CA ALA A 18 -6.55 6.07 -2.14
C ALA A 18 -7.27 6.21 -0.79
N ILE A 19 -8.57 5.88 -0.73
CA ILE A 19 -9.35 5.90 0.52
C ILE A 19 -8.85 4.81 1.49
N GLY A 20 -8.55 3.60 0.99
CA GLY A 20 -7.97 2.54 1.80
C GLY A 20 -6.59 2.91 2.37
N LEU A 21 -5.72 3.50 1.53
CA LEU A 21 -4.41 3.98 1.94
C LEU A 21 -4.50 5.15 2.93
N TRP A 22 -5.46 6.06 2.78
CA TRP A 22 -5.68 7.13 3.76
C TRP A 22 -5.85 6.54 5.14
N LYS A 23 -6.81 5.62 5.30
CA LYS A 23 -7.10 5.02 6.61
C LYS A 23 -5.95 4.17 7.12
N THR A 24 -5.29 3.43 6.24
CA THR A 24 -4.07 2.66 6.57
C THR A 24 -2.98 3.57 7.15
N PHE A 25 -2.72 4.71 6.53
CA PHE A 25 -1.68 5.64 6.97
C PHE A 25 -2.07 6.31 8.29
N ALA A 26 -3.33 6.71 8.43
CA ALA A 26 -3.84 7.27 9.67
C ALA A 26 -3.69 6.29 10.85
N LYS A 27 -3.90 4.99 10.62
CA LYS A 27 -3.66 3.94 11.64
C LYS A 27 -2.18 3.80 12.03
N ALA A 28 -1.27 4.15 11.12
CA ALA A 28 0.17 4.10 11.35
C ALA A 28 0.76 5.44 11.83
N ASP A 29 -0.09 6.37 12.30
CA ASP A 29 0.29 7.72 12.74
C ASP A 29 1.01 8.54 11.65
N ILE A 30 0.59 8.33 10.39
CA ILE A 30 1.04 9.08 9.23
C ILE A 30 -0.15 9.89 8.71
N PRO A 31 0.02 11.17 8.31
CA PRO A 31 -1.07 11.94 7.73
C PRO A 31 -1.71 11.21 6.54
N GLY A 32 -2.98 10.82 6.69
CA GLY A 32 -3.66 9.95 5.72
C GLY A 32 -3.74 10.52 4.30
N ILE A 33 -3.77 11.85 4.18
CA ILE A 33 -3.72 12.56 2.88
C ILE A 33 -2.51 12.16 2.03
N LEU A 34 -1.40 11.76 2.65
CA LEU A 34 -0.19 11.30 1.94
C LEU A 34 -0.44 9.98 1.18
N GLY A 35 -1.46 9.21 1.56
CA GLY A 35 -1.87 7.99 0.84
C GLY A 35 -2.60 8.28 -0.48
N ILE A 36 -3.12 9.50 -0.65
CA ILE A 36 -3.83 9.92 -1.88
C ILE A 36 -2.87 10.48 -2.92
N ILE A 37 -1.75 11.09 -2.51
CA ILE A 37 -0.85 11.75 -3.44
C ILE A 37 0.00 10.67 -4.15
N PRO A 38 -0.04 10.57 -5.50
CA PRO A 38 0.80 9.63 -6.23
C PRO A 38 2.27 9.82 -5.89
N ILE A 39 3.07 8.75 -5.95
CA ILE A 39 4.50 8.70 -5.61
C ILE A 39 4.76 8.87 -4.10
N ILE A 40 4.17 9.88 -3.47
CA ILE A 40 4.24 10.11 -2.02
C ILE A 40 3.66 8.91 -1.26
N ASN A 41 2.56 8.34 -1.76
CA ASN A 41 1.98 7.14 -1.17
C ASN A 41 2.98 5.98 -1.14
N VAL A 42 3.78 5.75 -2.18
CA VAL A 42 4.81 4.69 -2.21
C VAL A 42 5.91 4.97 -1.17
N ILE A 43 6.39 6.22 -1.09
CA ILE A 43 7.44 6.62 -0.14
C ILE A 43 6.98 6.39 1.31
N PHE A 44 5.76 6.81 1.65
CA PHE A 44 5.24 6.65 3.01
C PHE A 44 4.74 5.24 3.30
N LEU A 45 4.36 4.47 2.28
CA LEU A 45 4.08 3.04 2.45
C LEU A 45 5.34 2.27 2.88
N LEU A 46 6.53 2.66 2.39
CA LEU A 46 7.80 2.13 2.91
C LEU A 46 7.99 2.47 4.41
N LYS A 47 7.57 3.66 4.85
CA LYS A 47 7.59 4.03 6.27
C LYS A 47 6.65 3.15 7.09
N VAL A 48 5.44 2.87 6.59
CA VAL A 48 4.49 1.90 7.19
C VAL A 48 5.10 0.48 7.23
N ALA A 49 5.87 0.10 6.20
CA ALA A 49 6.60 -1.16 6.16
C ALA A 49 7.85 -1.19 7.06
N ARG A 50 8.13 -0.12 7.81
CA ARG A 50 9.35 0.07 8.62
C ARG A 50 10.62 -0.12 7.78
N MET A 51 10.62 0.45 6.58
CA MET A 51 11.72 0.44 5.62
C MET A 51 12.25 1.86 5.39
N SER A 52 13.51 1.94 4.92
CA SER A 52 14.08 3.20 4.48
C SER A 52 13.31 3.76 3.28
N MET A 53 12.97 5.04 3.32
CA MET A 53 12.27 5.73 2.22
C MET A 53 13.12 5.78 0.93
N TRP A 54 14.44 5.63 1.03
CA TRP A 54 15.35 5.55 -0.12
C TRP A 54 15.06 4.36 -1.03
N PHE A 55 14.44 3.29 -0.52
CA PHE A 55 14.01 2.17 -1.36
C PHE A 55 12.94 2.58 -2.38
N ALA A 56 12.32 3.75 -2.27
CA ALA A 56 11.41 4.28 -3.28
C ALA A 56 12.10 4.38 -4.65
N LEU A 57 13.41 4.65 -4.69
CA LEU A 57 14.18 4.72 -5.94
C LEU A 57 14.26 3.38 -6.67
N LEU A 58 14.20 2.27 -5.94
CA LEU A 58 14.23 0.93 -6.55
C LEU A 58 12.94 0.62 -7.32
N TYR A 59 11.84 1.34 -7.08
CA TYR A 59 10.63 1.21 -7.89
C TYR A 59 10.81 1.71 -9.33
N LEU A 60 11.88 2.47 -9.61
CA LEU A 60 12.23 2.91 -10.97
C LEU A 60 12.95 1.82 -11.77
N ILE A 61 13.46 0.78 -11.11
CA ILE A 61 14.19 -0.31 -11.75
C ILE A 61 13.18 -1.42 -12.10
N PRO A 62 13.02 -1.77 -13.40
CA PRO A 62 12.16 -2.87 -13.81
C PRO A 62 12.50 -4.17 -13.09
N ILE A 63 11.49 -5.01 -12.83
CA ILE A 63 11.59 -6.30 -12.11
C ILE A 63 11.87 -6.13 -10.61
N VAL A 64 12.86 -5.32 -10.24
CA VAL A 64 13.17 -4.99 -8.84
C VAL A 64 11.97 -4.33 -8.16
N ASN A 65 11.25 -3.46 -8.89
CA ASN A 65 10.03 -2.83 -8.41
C ASN A 65 8.94 -3.84 -7.99
N ILE A 66 8.79 -4.96 -8.72
CA ILE A 66 7.83 -6.01 -8.41
C ILE A 66 8.24 -6.76 -7.15
N VAL A 67 9.50 -7.18 -7.07
CA VAL A 67 10.04 -7.89 -5.90
C VAL A 67 9.94 -7.01 -4.65
N LEU A 68 10.30 -5.74 -4.77
CA LEU A 68 10.19 -4.78 -3.67
C LEU A 68 8.74 -4.57 -3.26
N ALA A 69 7.80 -4.45 -4.20
CA ALA A 69 6.38 -4.30 -3.90
C ALA A 69 5.84 -5.48 -3.06
N ILE A 70 6.25 -6.72 -3.38
CA ILE A 70 5.88 -7.91 -2.60
C ILE A 70 6.47 -7.83 -1.19
N ILE A 71 7.75 -7.48 -1.06
CA ILE A 71 8.42 -7.33 0.25
C ILE A 71 7.72 -6.27 1.10
N VAL A 72 7.39 -5.12 0.50
CA VAL A 72 6.67 -4.02 1.16
C VAL A 72 5.30 -4.49 1.61
N ALA A 73 4.53 -5.16 0.75
CA ALA A 73 3.23 -5.71 1.10
C ALA A 73 3.31 -6.68 2.29
N VAL A 74 4.27 -7.61 2.28
CA VAL A 74 4.51 -8.56 3.38
C VAL A 74 4.81 -7.84 4.69
N LYS A 75 5.70 -6.85 4.66
CA LYS A 75 6.06 -6.07 5.84
C LYS A 75 4.94 -5.19 6.37
N VAL A 76 4.18 -4.56 5.48
CA VAL A 76 2.98 -3.80 5.87
C VAL A 76 2.02 -4.76 6.57
N GLY A 77 1.63 -5.87 5.94
CA GLY A 77 0.70 -6.82 6.57
C GLY A 77 1.20 -7.31 7.93
N ARG A 78 2.49 -7.66 8.06
CA ARG A 78 3.08 -8.05 9.35
C ARG A 78 2.95 -6.97 10.42
N ASN A 79 3.20 -5.70 10.07
CA ASN A 79 3.04 -4.58 11.00
C ASN A 79 1.57 -4.29 11.36
N PHE A 80 0.62 -4.96 10.71
CA PHE A 80 -0.81 -4.93 11.05
C PHE A 80 -1.32 -6.29 11.58
N GLY A 81 -0.42 -7.24 11.88
CA GLY A 81 -0.76 -8.55 12.44
C GLY A 81 -1.15 -9.62 11.41
N HIS A 82 -0.91 -9.40 10.12
CA HIS A 82 -1.25 -10.32 9.04
C HIS A 82 -0.08 -11.17 8.54
N GLY A 83 -0.40 -12.40 8.13
CA GLY A 83 0.57 -13.35 7.56
C GLY A 83 0.92 -13.10 6.09
N GLY A 84 1.91 -13.85 5.59
CA GLY A 84 2.43 -13.68 4.22
C GLY A 84 1.41 -13.91 3.11
N ALA A 85 0.48 -14.85 3.28
CA ALA A 85 -0.58 -15.12 2.30
C ALA A 85 -1.55 -13.92 2.17
N PHE A 86 -2.03 -13.37 3.29
CA PHE A 86 -2.86 -12.17 3.29
C PHE A 86 -2.13 -11.03 2.57
N SER A 87 -0.87 -10.78 2.94
CA SER A 87 -0.10 -9.70 2.35
C SER A 87 0.13 -9.87 0.85
N PHE A 88 0.48 -11.07 0.40
CA PHE A 88 0.73 -11.33 -1.02
C PHE A 88 -0.55 -11.19 -1.85
N PHE A 89 -1.63 -11.85 -1.44
CA PHE A 89 -2.86 -11.87 -2.23
C PHE A 89 -3.65 -10.56 -2.11
N LEU A 90 -3.73 -9.97 -0.91
CA LEU A 90 -4.60 -8.81 -0.69
C LEU A 90 -3.85 -7.48 -0.73
N LEU A 91 -2.60 -7.39 -0.27
CA LEU A 91 -1.87 -6.11 -0.26
C LEU A 91 -1.03 -5.89 -1.53
N TRP A 92 -0.61 -6.95 -2.23
CA TRP A 92 0.12 -6.84 -3.49
C TRP A 92 -0.75 -7.14 -4.73
N LEU A 93 -1.34 -8.34 -4.81
CA LEU A 93 -2.11 -8.75 -6.00
C LEU A 93 -3.48 -8.04 -6.11
N LEU A 94 -4.22 -7.96 -4.99
CA LEU A 94 -5.55 -7.33 -4.90
C LEU A 94 -5.54 -6.09 -4.02
N ALA A 95 -4.50 -5.26 -4.16
CA ALA A 95 -4.25 -4.06 -3.36
C ALA A 95 -5.50 -3.18 -3.10
N PRO A 96 -6.40 -2.90 -4.07
CA PRO A 96 -7.61 -2.11 -3.80
C PRO A 96 -8.48 -2.67 -2.68
N ILE A 97 -8.62 -3.99 -2.60
CA ILE A 97 -9.43 -4.65 -1.58
C ILE A 97 -8.63 -4.76 -0.29
N GLY A 98 -7.35 -5.16 -0.36
CA GLY A 98 -6.55 -5.35 0.85
C GLY A 98 -6.34 -4.07 1.65
N TYR A 99 -6.08 -2.94 0.99
CA TYR A 99 -5.93 -1.66 1.71
C TYR A 99 -7.25 -1.12 2.27
N LEU A 100 -8.40 -1.47 1.68
CA LEU A 100 -9.70 -1.20 2.32
C LEU A 100 -9.88 -2.02 3.60
N ILE A 101 -9.60 -3.33 3.54
CA ILE A 101 -9.68 -4.22 4.71
C ILE A 101 -8.74 -3.73 5.81
N LEU A 102 -7.47 -3.47 5.47
CA LEU A 102 -6.45 -3.00 6.40
C LEU A 102 -6.82 -1.63 7.00
N GLY A 103 -7.31 -0.72 6.17
CA GLY A 103 -7.66 0.65 6.56
C GLY A 103 -8.93 0.75 7.41
N PHE A 104 -9.98 0.00 7.07
CA PHE A 104 -11.29 0.10 7.75
C PHE A 104 -11.60 -1.04 8.73
N GLY A 105 -10.85 -2.14 8.67
CA GLY A 105 -10.99 -3.26 9.61
C GLY A 105 -10.58 -2.90 11.02
N SER A 106 -10.67 -3.87 11.94
CA SER A 106 -10.25 -3.71 13.34
C SER A 106 -8.74 -3.77 13.55
N ASP A 107 -7.97 -4.03 12.49
CA ASP A 107 -6.52 -4.18 12.53
C ASP A 107 -5.85 -2.95 13.14
N ARG A 108 -4.90 -3.19 14.06
CA ARG A 108 -4.11 -2.15 14.69
C ARG A 108 -2.70 -2.19 14.15
N TYR A 109 -2.12 -1.03 13.90
CA TYR A 109 -0.72 -0.93 13.54
C TYR A 109 0.15 -1.25 14.76
N GLN A 110 0.83 -2.39 14.70
CA GLN A 110 1.71 -2.94 15.73
C GLN A 110 3.01 -3.36 15.03
N PRO A 111 3.91 -2.41 14.76
CA PRO A 111 5.15 -2.72 14.06
C PRO A 111 5.98 -3.70 14.90
N GLU A 112 6.43 -4.77 14.26
CA GLU A 112 7.26 -5.80 14.89
C GLU A 112 8.54 -5.15 15.44
N ILE A 113 8.80 -5.32 16.74
CA ILE A 113 10.02 -4.81 17.37
C ILE A 113 11.16 -5.71 16.88
N ARG A 114 12.08 -5.12 16.12
CA ARG A 114 13.32 -5.79 15.70
C ARG A 114 14.33 -5.82 16.82
#